data_AF-A0A371K8M4-F1
#
_entry.id   AF-A0A371K8M4-F1
#
_cell.length_a   1.000
_cell.length_b   1.000
_cell.length_c   1.000
_cell.angle_alpha   90.00
_cell.angle_beta   90.00
_cell.angle_gamma   90.00
#
_symmetry.space_group_name_H-M   'P 1'
#
loop_
_entity.id
_entity.type
_entity.pdbx_description
1 polymer ?
#
loop_
_entity_poly.entity_id
_entity_poly.type
_entity_poly.pdbx_seq_one_letter_code
_entity_poly.pdbx_strand_id
1 'polypeptide(L)'
;MTGMKKGAGEDPFADDSSTDSTTDTETQTKETEPEQAEETNSKQAEGEDTQESRQQIQIPYKFRRDGVQDGRDRVPLFLQKETKVAERDALREFEDRFEENVSLTDLREALMKVGLQHLDETEECLEEWGYGMTFD
;
A
#
# COMPACT_ATOMS: atom_id res chain seq x y z
N MET A 1 41.01 -43.73 9.87
CA MET A 1 39.57 -43.93 10.12
C MET A 1 38.91 -42.55 10.14
N THR A 2 38.44 -42.10 8.98
CA THR A 2 37.77 -40.80 8.79
C THR A 2 36.30 -41.08 8.51
N GLY A 3 35.45 -40.92 9.53
CA GLY A 3 34.01 -41.06 9.42
C GLY A 3 33.33 -39.70 9.25
N MET A 4 33.20 -39.24 8.01
CA MET A 4 32.28 -38.14 7.67
C MET A 4 30.84 -38.68 7.65
N LYS A 5 29.96 -38.18 8.54
CA LYS A 5 28.52 -38.46 8.48
C LYS A 5 27.91 -37.66 7.33
N LYS A 6 27.46 -38.38 6.29
CA LYS A 6 26.53 -37.89 5.27
C LYS A 6 25.12 -37.88 5.87
N GLY A 7 24.43 -36.75 5.72
CA GLY A 7 22.98 -36.60 5.76
C GLY A 7 22.73 -35.19 5.20
N ALA A 8 22.47 -35.00 3.90
CA ALA A 8 21.24 -35.36 3.19
C ALA A 8 20.04 -34.96 4.07
N GLY A 9 19.42 -33.79 3.92
CA GLY A 9 19.24 -33.06 2.67
C GLY A 9 18.26 -33.80 1.76
N GLU A 10 17.23 -34.40 2.34
CA GLU A 10 16.09 -34.96 1.63
C GLU A 10 15.02 -33.87 1.49
N ASP A 11 14.86 -33.41 0.26
CA ASP A 11 13.87 -32.42 -0.15
C ASP A 11 12.48 -33.09 -0.20
N PRO A 12 11.52 -32.68 0.65
CA PRO A 12 10.21 -33.32 0.77
C PRO A 12 9.25 -32.98 -0.38
N PHE A 13 9.69 -32.25 -1.42
CA PHE A 13 8.86 -31.88 -2.57
C PHE A 13 9.31 -32.50 -3.90
N ALA A 14 10.22 -33.48 -3.89
CA ALA A 14 10.59 -34.19 -5.11
C ALA A 14 9.46 -35.15 -5.55
N ASP A 15 8.65 -34.67 -6.51
CA ASP A 15 7.56 -35.39 -7.16
C ASP A 15 8.12 -36.51 -8.08
N ASP A 16 7.60 -37.72 -7.93
CA ASP A 16 8.02 -38.92 -8.63
C ASP A 16 7.23 -39.06 -9.95
N SER A 17 7.87 -38.71 -11.07
CA SER A 17 7.44 -39.22 -12.37
C SER A 17 8.64 -39.55 -13.26
N SER A 18 9.03 -40.83 -13.22
CA SER A 18 9.88 -41.44 -14.24
C SER A 18 9.06 -41.77 -15.47
N THR A 19 9.39 -41.20 -16.64
CA THR A 19 9.14 -41.88 -17.94
C THR A 19 10.02 -41.32 -19.08
N ASP A 20 10.92 -42.20 -19.53
CA ASP A 20 11.38 -42.48 -20.89
C ASP A 20 11.75 -41.37 -21.91
N SER A 21 13.03 -41.43 -22.30
CA SER A 21 13.65 -41.23 -23.63
C SER A 21 12.84 -40.57 -24.75
N THR A 22 13.34 -39.47 -25.33
CA THR A 22 13.84 -39.39 -26.74
C THR A 22 14.24 -37.96 -27.14
N THR A 23 15.24 -37.92 -28.01
CA THR A 23 15.89 -36.80 -28.70
C THR A 23 14.94 -35.87 -29.45
N ASP A 24 15.13 -34.55 -29.36
CA ASP A 24 15.36 -33.61 -30.48
C ASP A 24 15.19 -32.14 -30.03
N THR A 25 16.22 -31.33 -30.25
CA THR A 25 16.20 -29.88 -30.02
C THR A 25 16.16 -29.20 -31.39
N GLU A 26 14.97 -28.75 -31.79
CA GLU A 26 14.80 -27.78 -32.87
C GLU A 26 14.41 -26.42 -32.31
N THR A 27 15.12 -25.41 -32.82
CA THR A 27 14.99 -24.00 -32.49
C THR A 27 13.99 -23.40 -33.48
N GLN A 28 12.88 -22.80 -33.04
CA GLN A 28 12.09 -21.89 -33.88
C GLN A 28 11.57 -20.68 -33.11
N THR A 29 12.22 -19.55 -33.42
CA THR A 29 11.70 -18.19 -33.44
C THR A 29 10.50 -18.06 -34.39
N LYS A 30 9.36 -17.54 -33.91
CA LYS A 30 8.47 -16.63 -34.65
C LYS A 30 7.29 -16.22 -33.77
N GLU A 31 7.13 -14.93 -33.51
CA GLU A 31 5.80 -14.34 -33.43
C GLU A 31 5.85 -12.92 -34.00
N THR A 32 4.91 -12.67 -34.89
CA THR A 32 4.88 -11.61 -35.90
C THR A 32 3.97 -10.49 -35.42
N GLU A 33 4.36 -9.26 -35.73
CA GLU A 33 3.66 -7.99 -35.49
C GLU A 33 2.41 -7.84 -36.41
N PRO A 34 1.75 -6.66 -36.46
CA PRO A 34 0.42 -6.36 -35.93
C PRO A 34 -0.70 -6.38 -37.01
N GLU A 35 -1.96 -6.54 -36.59
CA GLU A 35 -3.11 -6.26 -37.47
C GLU A 35 -3.75 -4.91 -37.16
N GLN A 36 -3.59 -4.03 -38.15
CA GLN A 36 -4.11 -2.69 -38.30
C GLN A 36 -5.59 -2.77 -38.70
N ALA A 37 -6.47 -2.22 -37.86
CA ALA A 37 -7.87 -1.98 -38.22
C ALA A 37 -8.07 -0.47 -38.42
N GLU A 38 -8.10 -0.03 -39.67
CA GLU A 38 -8.66 1.26 -40.06
C GLU A 38 -10.10 1.05 -40.54
N GLU A 39 -11.08 1.62 -39.81
CA GLU A 39 -12.33 2.11 -40.42
C GLU A 39 -12.82 3.38 -39.71
N THR A 40 -12.65 4.50 -40.41
CA THR A 40 -13.71 5.45 -40.79
C THR A 40 -14.45 6.27 -39.71
N ASN A 41 -13.97 7.51 -39.52
CA ASN A 41 -14.68 8.80 -39.50
C ASN A 41 -16.18 8.83 -39.13
N SER A 42 -16.54 9.54 -38.05
CA SER A 42 -17.76 10.36 -38.00
C SER A 42 -17.79 11.39 -36.85
N LYS A 43 -17.65 12.66 -37.24
CA LYS A 43 -18.37 13.86 -36.74
C LYS A 43 -18.19 14.28 -35.27
N GLN A 44 -17.29 15.25 -35.14
CA GLN A 44 -17.39 16.42 -34.25
C GLN A 44 -18.84 16.89 -34.10
N ALA A 45 -19.39 16.69 -32.91
CA ALA A 45 -20.57 17.39 -32.42
C ALA A 45 -20.09 18.36 -31.34
N GLU A 46 -19.90 19.61 -31.76
CA GLU A 46 -19.83 20.76 -30.86
C GLU A 46 -21.18 20.86 -30.13
N GLY A 47 -21.23 20.30 -28.93
CA GLY A 47 -22.35 20.43 -28.01
C GLY A 47 -22.19 21.71 -27.20
N GLU A 48 -23.17 22.60 -27.35
CA GLU A 48 -23.36 23.87 -26.68
C GLU A 48 -22.94 23.88 -25.20
N ASP A 49 -22.16 24.91 -24.86
CA ASP A 49 -21.68 25.27 -23.52
C ASP A 49 -22.85 25.61 -22.60
N THR A 50 -23.51 24.58 -22.07
CA THR A 50 -24.38 24.71 -20.91
C THR A 50 -23.47 24.80 -19.70
N GLN A 51 -23.09 26.01 -19.31
CA GLN A 51 -22.40 26.32 -18.05
C GLN A 51 -23.34 26.12 -16.85
N GLU A 52 -23.91 24.93 -16.71
CA GLU A 52 -24.27 24.44 -15.39
C GLU A 52 -22.96 24.24 -14.66
N SER A 53 -22.79 24.92 -13.53
CA SER A 53 -21.65 24.73 -12.63
C SER A 53 -21.53 23.25 -12.32
N ARG A 54 -20.69 22.53 -13.07
CA ARG A 54 -20.33 21.14 -12.78
C ARG A 54 -19.68 21.17 -11.42
N GLN A 55 -20.46 20.91 -10.38
CA GLN A 55 -19.94 20.59 -9.06
C GLN A 55 -18.97 19.44 -9.30
N GLN A 56 -17.67 19.75 -9.24
CA GLN A 56 -16.64 18.74 -9.44
C GLN A 56 -16.85 17.72 -8.33
N ILE A 57 -17.37 16.55 -8.68
CA ILE A 57 -17.61 15.45 -7.74
C ILE A 57 -16.24 15.09 -7.17
N GLN A 58 -16.00 15.49 -5.92
CA GLN A 58 -14.73 15.21 -5.25
C GLN A 58 -14.79 13.79 -4.71
N ILE A 59 -14.23 12.86 -5.48
CA ILE A 59 -14.10 11.46 -5.07
C ILE A 59 -13.33 11.42 -3.73
N PRO A 60 -13.78 10.68 -2.70
CA PRO A 60 -13.06 10.59 -1.43
C PRO A 60 -11.62 10.07 -1.62
N TYR A 61 -10.70 10.52 -0.76
CA TYR A 61 -9.26 10.25 -0.91
C TYR A 61 -8.93 8.74 -1.04
N LYS A 62 -9.57 7.87 -0.26
CA LYS A 62 -9.36 6.42 -0.28
C LYS A 62 -9.59 5.79 -1.67
N PHE A 63 -10.51 6.33 -2.46
CA PHE A 63 -10.87 5.83 -3.79
C PHE A 63 -10.11 6.50 -4.94
N ARG A 64 -9.34 7.57 -4.66
CA ARG A 64 -8.57 8.30 -5.67
C ARG A 64 -7.14 7.79 -5.84
N ARG A 65 -6.63 7.03 -4.87
CA ARG A 65 -5.23 6.58 -4.83
C ARG A 65 -5.09 5.15 -5.35
N ASP A 66 -3.95 4.84 -5.93
CA ASP A 66 -3.63 3.47 -6.39
C ASP A 66 -3.13 2.57 -5.25
N GLY A 67 -2.57 3.18 -4.20
CA GLY A 67 -2.06 2.47 -3.03
C GLY A 67 -1.97 3.37 -1.81
N VAL A 68 -1.77 2.78 -0.63
CA VAL A 68 -1.74 3.57 0.62
C VAL A 68 -0.55 4.54 0.68
N GLN A 69 0.56 4.24 0.00
CA GLN A 69 1.74 5.12 -0.01
C GLN A 69 1.71 6.15 -1.14
N ASP A 70 0.69 6.10 -2.00
CA ASP A 70 0.63 6.92 -3.20
C ASP A 70 0.56 8.42 -2.88
N GLY A 71 1.40 9.19 -3.57
CA GLY A 71 1.55 10.63 -3.38
C GLY A 71 2.07 11.08 -2.02
N ARG A 72 2.73 10.21 -1.23
CA ARG A 72 3.23 10.54 0.11
C ARG A 72 4.75 10.55 0.22
N ASP A 73 5.25 11.47 1.01
CA ASP A 73 6.64 11.47 1.47
C ASP A 73 6.85 10.44 2.59
N ARG A 74 7.99 9.74 2.55
CA ARG A 74 8.34 8.77 3.58
C ARG A 74 8.88 9.46 4.82
N VAL A 75 8.20 9.30 5.95
CA VAL A 75 8.63 9.81 7.25
C VAL A 75 8.82 8.65 8.23
N PRO A 76 10.05 8.35 8.68
CA PRO A 76 10.28 7.34 9.72
C PRO A 76 9.82 7.88 11.08
N LEU A 77 8.94 7.14 11.76
CA LEU A 77 8.39 7.52 13.06
C LEU A 77 8.69 6.43 14.11
N PHE A 78 9.29 6.84 15.22
CA PHE A 78 9.52 5.98 16.38
C PHE A 78 8.58 6.38 17.51
N LEU A 79 7.81 5.43 18.01
CA LEU A 79 6.82 5.65 19.06
C LEU A 79 7.30 5.04 20.38
N GLN A 80 7.00 5.72 21.49
CA GLN A 80 7.12 5.13 22.81
C GLN A 80 6.18 3.91 22.92
N LYS A 81 6.49 2.98 23.85
CA LYS A 81 5.76 1.72 23.99
C LYS A 81 4.25 1.96 24.22
N GLU A 82 3.91 2.90 25.09
CA GLU A 82 2.53 3.21 25.45
C GLU A 82 1.76 3.78 24.25
N THR A 83 2.34 4.76 23.55
CA THR A 83 1.77 5.31 22.31
C THR A 83 1.57 4.24 21.24
N LYS A 84 2.52 3.29 21.10
CA LYS A 84 2.39 2.18 20.14
C LYS A 84 1.25 1.23 20.49
N VAL A 85 0.95 1.03 21.77
CA VAL A 85 -0.21 0.23 22.19
C VAL A 85 -1.50 1.00 21.89
N ALA A 86 -1.57 2.27 22.28
CA ALA A 86 -2.72 3.14 22.00
C ALA A 86 -3.04 3.23 20.50
N GLU A 87 -2.02 3.30 19.62
CA GLU A 87 -2.20 3.26 18.16
C GLU A 87 -2.90 1.98 17.70
N ARG A 88 -2.54 0.82 18.26
CA ARG A 88 -3.15 -0.47 17.89
C ARG A 88 -4.59 -0.58 18.38
N ASP A 89 -4.86 -0.03 19.56
CA ASP A 89 -6.21 -0.03 20.13
C ASP A 89 -7.12 0.92 19.34
N ALA A 90 -6.64 2.12 19.01
CA ALA A 90 -7.35 3.06 18.14
C ALA A 90 -7.63 2.46 16.75
N LEU A 91 -6.66 1.73 16.16
CA LEU A 91 -6.87 1.05 14.88
C LEU A 91 -8.06 0.10 14.95
N ARG A 92 -8.08 -0.78 15.96
CA ARG A 92 -9.17 -1.74 16.16
C ARG A 92 -10.51 -1.05 16.37
N GLU A 93 -10.53 -0.01 17.19
CA GLU A 93 -11.75 0.77 17.44
C GLU A 93 -12.31 1.37 16.14
N PHE A 94 -11.46 1.94 15.28
CA PHE A 94 -11.92 2.49 14.01
C PHE A 94 -12.36 1.40 13.02
N GLU A 95 -11.68 0.27 12.97
CA GLU A 95 -12.08 -0.87 12.14
C GLU A 95 -13.46 -1.40 12.53
N ASP A 96 -13.70 -1.55 13.85
CA ASP A 96 -14.99 -1.95 14.38
C ASP A 96 -16.08 -0.92 14.07
N ARG A 97 -15.78 0.38 14.21
CA ARG A 97 -16.75 1.47 13.98
C ARG A 97 -17.11 1.65 12.51
N PHE A 98 -16.16 1.46 11.60
CA PHE A 98 -16.41 1.57 10.16
C PHE A 98 -16.88 0.26 9.54
N GLU A 99 -16.83 -0.84 10.30
CA GLU A 99 -17.05 -2.20 9.79
C GLU A 99 -16.16 -2.51 8.58
N GLU A 100 -14.96 -1.94 8.56
CA GLU A 100 -14.02 -2.02 7.44
C GLU A 100 -12.56 -1.95 7.93
N ASN A 101 -11.64 -2.59 7.19
CA ASN A 101 -10.21 -2.45 7.46
C ASN A 101 -9.74 -1.01 7.24
N VAL A 102 -8.94 -0.52 8.19
CA VAL A 102 -8.33 0.80 8.14
C VAL A 102 -6.83 0.61 7.94
N SER A 103 -6.24 1.34 7.00
CA SER A 103 -4.79 1.24 6.85
C SER A 103 -4.09 1.97 8.01
N LEU A 104 -3.12 1.31 8.62
CA LEU A 104 -2.29 1.92 9.66
C LEU A 104 -1.62 3.22 9.19
N THR A 105 -1.22 3.30 7.92
CA THR A 105 -0.64 4.53 7.34
C THR A 105 -1.66 5.66 7.30
N ASP A 106 -2.93 5.36 6.98
CA ASP A 106 -4.00 6.36 6.99
C ASP A 106 -4.35 6.80 8.40
N LEU A 107 -4.42 5.86 9.34
CA LEU A 107 -4.65 6.16 10.74
C LEU A 107 -3.58 7.11 11.27
N ARG A 108 -2.30 6.82 11.03
CA ARG A 108 -1.19 7.69 11.46
C ARG A 108 -1.29 9.09 10.88
N GLU A 109 -1.60 9.21 9.59
CA GLU A 109 -1.75 10.51 8.96
C GLU A 109 -2.97 11.27 9.53
N ALA A 110 -4.08 10.58 9.78
CA ALA A 110 -5.26 11.17 10.39
C ALA A 110 -4.97 11.65 11.82
N LEU A 111 -4.33 10.83 12.65
CA LEU A 111 -3.91 11.20 14.00
C LEU A 111 -2.94 12.39 13.97
N MET A 112 -1.98 12.41 13.05
CA MET A 112 -1.06 13.53 12.87
C MET A 112 -1.80 14.81 12.46
N LYS A 113 -2.73 14.72 11.50
CA LYS A 113 -3.55 15.86 11.06
C LYS A 113 -4.39 16.43 12.19
N VAL A 114 -5.00 15.57 13.01
CA VAL A 114 -5.75 16.00 14.19
C VAL A 114 -4.82 16.67 15.19
N GLY A 115 -3.68 16.06 15.56
CA GLY A 115 -2.71 16.69 16.47
C GLY A 115 -2.24 18.06 15.98
N LEU A 116 -2.00 18.23 14.68
CA LEU A 116 -1.64 19.53 14.08
C LEU A 116 -2.77 20.58 14.14
N GLN A 117 -4.02 20.16 14.32
CA GLN A 117 -5.19 21.03 14.49
C GLN A 117 -5.49 21.30 15.98
N HIS A 118 -4.88 20.54 16.89
CA HIS A 118 -5.11 20.50 18.33
C HIS A 118 -3.77 20.74 19.05
N LEU A 119 -3.21 21.94 18.85
CA LEU A 119 -1.89 22.29 19.35
C LEU A 119 -1.86 22.46 20.87
N ASP A 120 -2.96 22.91 21.47
CA ASP A 120 -3.07 23.10 22.92
C ASP A 120 -2.96 21.73 23.64
N GLU A 121 -3.70 20.72 23.19
CA GLU A 121 -3.61 19.35 23.74
C GLU A 121 -2.25 18.69 23.43
N THR A 122 -1.64 19.07 22.30
CA THR A 122 -0.28 18.62 21.96
C THR A 122 0.75 19.24 22.90
N GLU A 123 0.59 20.52 23.25
CA GLU A 123 1.43 21.22 24.22
C GLU A 123 1.36 20.56 25.59
N GLU A 124 0.16 20.24 26.08
CA GLU A 124 -0.02 19.49 27.34
C GLU A 124 0.78 18.18 27.35
N CYS A 125 0.73 17.40 26.27
CA CYS A 125 1.51 16.16 26.14
C CYS A 125 3.03 16.43 26.18
N LEU A 126 3.49 17.52 25.57
CA LEU A 126 4.91 17.90 25.57
C LEU A 126 5.33 18.38 26.97
N GLU A 127 4.51 19.16 27.65
CA GLU A 127 4.77 19.59 29.02
C GLU A 127 4.86 18.38 29.97
N GLU A 128 3.98 17.38 29.83
CA GLU A 128 4.06 16.12 30.59
C GLU A 128 5.40 15.38 30.36
N TRP A 129 5.95 15.48 29.15
CA TRP A 129 7.28 14.93 28.83
C TRP A 129 8.44 15.80 29.32
N GLY A 130 8.14 16.95 29.92
CA GLY A 130 9.11 17.87 30.51
C GLY A 130 9.60 18.97 29.58
N TYR A 131 8.98 19.15 28.41
CA TYR A 131 9.25 20.34 27.60
C TYR A 131 8.76 21.59 28.35
N GLY A 132 9.49 22.71 28.22
CA GLY A 132 9.16 23.96 28.93
C GLY A 132 9.54 23.99 30.42
N MET A 133 9.98 22.87 31.01
CA MET A 133 10.43 22.84 32.40
C MET A 133 11.84 23.42 32.57
N THR A 134 11.99 24.35 33.50
CA THR A 134 13.30 24.86 33.96
C THR A 134 13.57 24.38 35.37
N PHE A 135 14.78 23.87 35.61
CA PHE A 135 15.24 23.50 36.94
C PHE A 135 16.20 24.59 37.41
N ASP A 136 15.77 25.40 38.37
CA ASP A 136 16.63 26.34 39.12
C ASP A 136 17.42 25.61 40.22
#